data_AF-A0A8T3NEU5-F1
#
_entry.id   AF-A0A8T3NEU5-F1
#
_cell.length_a   1.000
_cell.length_b   1.000
_cell.length_c   1.000
_cell.angle_alpha   90.00
_cell.angle_beta   90.00
_cell.angle_gamma   90.00
#
_symmetry.space_group_name_H-M   'P 1'
#
loop_
_entity.id
_entity.type
_entity.pdbx_description
1 polymer ?
#
loop_
_entity_poly.entity_id
_entity_poly.type
_entity_poly.pdbx_seq_one_letter_code
_entity_poly.pdbx_strand_id
1 'polypeptide(L)'
;MTLAILADDLTGACDAAAPFAAQGLVTVVVLDPLGGAAPRFDDVVVRAIDADTRRLSFRRAAARTVAVAELERTGGARSLYKKVDSTLRGHV
;
A
#
# COMPACT_ATOMS: atom_id res chain seq x y z
N MET A 1 2.38 4.37 -15.81
CA MET A 1 1.11 3.94 -15.18
C MET A 1 1.45 3.54 -13.75
N THR A 2 0.79 4.12 -12.75
CA THR A 2 1.19 4.01 -11.34
C THR A 2 0.24 3.09 -10.57
N LEU A 3 0.78 2.04 -9.93
CA LEU A 3 0.06 1.09 -9.08
C LEU A 3 0.37 1.37 -7.60
N ALA A 4 -0.67 1.50 -6.78
CA ALA A 4 -0.55 1.50 -5.32
C ALA A 4 -1.09 0.19 -4.73
N ILE A 5 -0.24 -0.53 -4.02
CA ILE A 5 -0.58 -1.77 -3.31
C ILE A 5 -0.82 -1.41 -1.83
N LEU A 6 -2.04 -1.55 -1.34
CA LEU A 6 -2.39 -1.31 0.06
C LEU A 6 -2.36 -2.65 0.79
N ALA A 7 -1.29 -2.91 1.53
CA ALA A 7 -1.16 -4.11 2.34
C ALA A 7 -1.64 -3.88 3.78
N ASP A 8 -2.20 -4.91 4.40
CA ASP A 8 -2.62 -4.86 5.80
C ASP A 8 -1.46 -5.05 6.80
N ASP A 9 -0.29 -5.49 6.32
CA ASP A 9 0.97 -5.56 7.05
C ASP A 9 2.21 -5.35 6.14
N LEU A 10 3.37 -5.14 6.78
CA LEU A 10 4.65 -4.94 6.10
C LEU A 10 5.09 -6.15 5.25
N THR A 11 4.90 -7.37 5.76
CA THR A 11 5.34 -8.58 5.03
C THR A 11 4.58 -8.71 3.72
N GLY A 12 3.26 -8.51 3.75
CA GLY A 12 2.42 -8.50 2.56
C GLY A 12 2.77 -7.38 1.59
N ALA A 13 3.17 -6.20 2.08
CA ALA A 13 3.64 -5.10 1.23
C ALA A 13 4.90 -5.49 0.45
N CYS A 14 5.92 -6.00 1.15
CA CYS A 14 7.19 -6.42 0.54
C CYS A 14 7.00 -7.59 -0.45
N ASP A 15 6.23 -8.61 -0.07
CA ASP A 15 5.93 -9.76 -0.90
C ASP A 15 5.20 -9.36 -2.20
N ALA A 16 4.19 -8.50 -2.09
CA ALA A 16 3.45 -8.03 -3.26
C ALA A 16 4.28 -7.10 -4.16
N ALA A 17 5.25 -6.37 -3.60
CA ALA A 17 6.15 -5.50 -4.36
C ALA A 17 7.27 -6.26 -5.10
N ALA A 18 7.76 -7.36 -4.51
CA ALA A 18 8.96 -8.05 -4.98
C ALA A 18 8.93 -8.48 -6.46
N PRO A 19 7.82 -9.01 -7.01
CA PRO A 19 7.74 -9.35 -8.43
C PRO A 19 7.91 -8.14 -9.35
N PHE A 20 7.38 -6.97 -8.98
CA PHE A 20 7.50 -5.76 -9.79
C PHE A 20 8.94 -5.23 -9.79
N ALA A 21 9.60 -5.24 -8.63
CA ALA A 21 11.01 -4.89 -8.51
C ALA A 21 11.90 -5.86 -9.30
N ALA A 22 11.60 -7.17 -9.27
CA ALA A 22 12.34 -8.17 -10.03
C ALA A 22 12.22 -8.00 -11.57
N GLN A 23 11.17 -7.34 -12.04
CA GLN A 23 10.99 -6.96 -13.45
C GLN A 23 11.64 -5.61 -13.80
N GLY A 24 12.39 -4.99 -12.86
CA GLY A 24 13.06 -3.71 -13.08
C GLY A 24 12.16 -2.49 -12.98
N LEU A 25 10.92 -2.63 -12.50
CA LEU A 25 10.05 -1.47 -12.27
C LEU A 25 10.50 -0.71 -11.03
N VAL A 26 10.51 0.63 -11.14
CA VAL A 26 10.80 1.52 -10.00
C VAL A 26 9.72 1.32 -8.94
N THR A 27 10.09 0.60 -7.88
CA THR A 27 9.19 0.08 -6.86
C THR A 27 9.68 0.53 -5.48
N VAL A 28 8.79 1.06 -4.66
CA VAL A 28 9.11 1.47 -3.28
C VAL A 28 8.13 0.87 -2.28
N VAL A 29 8.62 0.55 -1.10
CA VAL A 29 7.78 0.20 0.06
C VAL A 29 7.68 1.42 0.96
N VAL A 30 6.45 1.79 1.32
CA VAL A 30 6.11 2.98 2.10
C VAL A 30 5.67 2.53 3.48
N LEU A 31 6.41 3.00 4.49
CA LEU A 31 6.06 2.91 5.90
C LEU A 31 5.34 4.19 6.32
N ASP A 32 4.45 4.07 7.31
CA ASP A 32 3.70 5.19 7.88
C ASP A 32 3.09 6.15 6.83
N PRO A 33 2.14 5.67 6.01
CA PRO A 33 1.62 6.43 4.87
C PRO A 33 0.90 7.73 5.23
N LEU A 34 0.56 7.95 6.51
CA LEU A 34 -0.18 9.13 6.98
C LEU A 34 0.69 10.08 7.82
N GLY A 35 1.97 9.73 8.07
CA GLY A 35 2.87 10.44 9.00
C GLY A 35 3.53 11.71 8.47
N GLY A 36 3.36 12.05 7.18
CA GLY A 36 3.97 13.23 6.59
C GLY A 36 4.35 13.02 5.12
N ALA A 37 4.95 14.04 4.50
CA ALA A 37 5.21 14.08 3.06
C ALA A 37 6.00 12.85 2.58
N ALA A 38 5.29 11.87 2.03
CA ALA A 38 5.91 10.84 1.23
C ALA A 38 6.60 11.54 0.04
N PRO A 39 7.87 11.23 -0.26
CA PRO A 39 8.52 11.83 -1.41
C PRO A 39 7.67 11.56 -2.66
N ARG A 40 7.37 12.60 -3.41
CA ARG A 40 6.82 12.43 -4.76
C ARG A 40 7.96 11.92 -5.61
N PHE A 41 7.88 10.65 -5.97
CA PHE A 41 8.80 10.06 -6.91
C PHE A 41 8.09 10.05 -8.25
N ASP A 42 8.37 11.05 -9.09
CA ASP A 42 7.74 11.18 -10.40
C ASP A 42 8.01 9.96 -11.31
N ASP A 43 9.07 9.21 -11.01
CA ASP A 43 9.49 8.00 -11.73
C ASP A 43 8.99 6.68 -11.11
N VAL A 44 8.35 6.70 -9.93
CA VAL A 44 7.89 5.45 -9.28
C VAL A 44 6.68 4.90 -10.00
N VAL A 45 6.77 3.63 -10.38
CA VAL A 45 5.71 2.88 -11.07
C VAL A 45 4.86 2.08 -10.10
N VAL A 46 5.46 1.59 -8.99
CA VAL A 46 4.78 0.77 -7.97
C VAL A 46 5.08 1.29 -6.57
N ARG A 47 4.04 1.59 -5.80
CA ARG A 47 4.13 1.92 -4.37
C ARG A 47 3.43 0.82 -3.57
N ALA A 48 4.16 0.09 -2.74
CA ALA A 48 3.56 -0.83 -1.78
C ALA A 48 3.50 -0.18 -0.40
N ILE A 49 2.31 -0.05 0.15
CA ILE A 49 2.05 0.66 1.39
C ILE A 49 1.75 -0.36 2.48
N ASP A 50 2.51 -0.30 3.56
CA ASP A 50 2.11 -0.93 4.82
C ASP A 50 1.07 -0.04 5.51
N ALA A 51 -0.21 -0.40 5.39
CA ALA A 51 -1.28 0.31 6.08
C ALA A 51 -1.38 -0.10 7.55
N ASP A 52 -0.65 -1.13 8.00
CA ASP A 52 -0.62 -1.64 9.37
C ASP A 52 -2.04 -1.72 9.97
N THR A 53 -2.91 -2.46 9.27
CA THR A 53 -4.34 -2.57 9.59
C THR A 53 -4.73 -3.93 10.15
N ARG A 54 -3.90 -4.98 9.99
CA ARG A 54 -4.27 -6.36 10.29
C ARG A 54 -4.80 -6.55 11.71
N ARG A 55 -4.16 -5.88 12.69
CA ARG A 55 -4.46 -6.03 14.13
C ARG A 55 -5.40 -4.95 14.67
N LEU A 56 -5.85 -4.02 13.83
CA LEU A 56 -6.75 -2.96 14.26
C LEU A 56 -8.17 -3.49 14.44
N SER A 57 -9.03 -2.72 15.10
CA SER A 57 -10.47 -2.98 15.04
C SER A 57 -11.01 -2.67 13.65
N PHE A 58 -12.12 -3.32 13.26
CA PHE A 58 -12.73 -3.14 11.94
C PHE A 58 -12.89 -1.66 11.55
N ARG A 59 -13.47 -0.84 12.44
CA ARG A 59 -13.67 0.60 12.18
C ARG A 59 -12.36 1.34 11.94
N ARG A 60 -11.30 1.02 12.69
CA ARG A 60 -9.99 1.68 12.54
C ARG A 60 -9.27 1.19 11.27
N ALA A 61 -9.34 -0.10 10.96
CA ALA A 61 -8.80 -0.68 9.74
C ALA A 61 -9.47 -0.11 8.48
N ALA A 62 -10.80 -0.02 8.49
CA ALA A 62 -11.58 0.58 7.41
C ALA A 62 -11.22 2.05 7.20
N ALA A 63 -11.25 2.86 8.27
CA ALA A 63 -10.90 4.28 8.20
C ALA A 63 -9.47 4.49 7.68
N ARG A 64 -8.50 3.72 8.19
CA ARG A 64 -7.10 3.82 7.75
C ARG A 64 -6.92 3.39 6.30
N THR A 65 -7.58 2.30 5.87
CA THR A 65 -7.52 1.84 4.47
C THR A 65 -8.11 2.88 3.52
N VAL A 66 -9.25 3.50 3.87
CA VAL A 66 -9.88 4.56 3.07
C VAL A 66 -8.95 5.78 2.96
N ALA A 67 -8.40 6.25 4.08
CA ALA A 67 -7.50 7.40 4.08
C ALA A 67 -6.25 7.16 3.21
N VAL A 68 -5.65 5.97 3.28
CA VAL A 68 -4.51 5.60 2.42
C VAL A 68 -4.94 5.53 0.95
N ALA A 69 -6.08 4.93 0.64
CA ALA A 69 -6.58 4.83 -0.74
C ALA A 69 -6.84 6.20 -1.36
N GLU A 70 -7.40 7.14 -0.58
CA GLU A 70 -7.62 8.52 -1.01
C GLU A 70 -6.31 9.28 -1.20
N LEU A 71 -5.34 9.11 -0.30
CA LEU A 71 -4.01 9.69 -0.44
C LEU A 71 -3.32 9.22 -1.72
N GLU A 72 -3.35 7.91 -2.01
CA GLU A 72 -2.73 7.37 -3.22
C GLU A 72 -3.44 7.82 -4.50
N ARG A 73 -4.77 7.89 -4.48
CA ARG A 73 -5.56 8.41 -5.62
C ARG A 73 -5.25 9.88 -5.90
N THR A 74 -5.26 10.72 -4.86
CA THR A 74 -4.93 12.15 -4.99
C THR A 74 -3.45 12.37 -5.33
N GLY A 75 -2.58 11.43 -4.95
CA GLY A 75 -1.18 11.35 -5.36
C GLY A 75 -0.95 10.85 -6.80
N GLY A 76 -2.00 10.54 -7.56
CA GLY A 76 -1.89 10.17 -8.97
C GLY A 76 -1.78 8.67 -9.26
N ALA A 77 -2.03 7.79 -8.28
CA ALA A 77 -2.13 6.36 -8.55
C ALA A 77 -3.30 6.08 -9.51
N ARG A 78 -3.01 5.36 -10.60
CA ARG A 78 -4.03 4.97 -11.60
C ARG A 78 -4.75 3.68 -11.23
N SER A 79 -4.16 2.87 -10.37
CA SER A 79 -4.74 1.61 -9.93
C SER A 79 -4.41 1.38 -8.46
N LEU A 80 -5.39 0.85 -7.73
CA LEU A 80 -5.25 0.42 -6.35
C LEU A 80 -5.39 -1.10 -6.30
N TYR A 81 -4.53 -1.76 -5.53
CA TYR A 81 -4.62 -3.19 -5.24
C TYR A 81 -4.59 -3.39 -3.73
N LYS A 82 -5.64 -3.97 -3.14
CA LYS A 82 -5.65 -4.33 -1.72
C LYS A 82 -4.98 -5.69 -1.56
N LYS A 83 -3.82 -5.73 -0.88
CA LYS A 83 -3.18 -6.97 -0.45
C LYS A 83 -3.69 -7.34 0.92
N VAL A 84 -4.26 -8.54 1.03
CA VAL A 84 -4.73 -9.13 2.29
C VAL A 84 -3.94 -10.41 2.60
N ASP A 85 -4.07 -10.88 3.83
CA ASP A 85 -3.52 -12.17 4.23
C ASP A 85 -4.17 -13.34 3.47
N SER A 86 -3.36 -14.29 2.99
CA SER A 86 -3.84 -15.45 2.23
C SER A 86 -4.70 -16.41 3.05
N THR A 87 -4.53 -16.40 4.38
CA THR A 87 -5.35 -17.16 5.34
C THR A 87 -6.49 -16.33 5.94
N LEU A 88 -6.79 -15.16 5.37
CA LEU A 88 -7.88 -14.26 5.76
C LEU A 88 -7.78 -13.72 7.20
N ARG A 89 -6.56 -13.60 7.75
CA ARG A 89 -6.35 -12.89 9.02
C ARG A 89 -6.51 -11.38 8.82
N GLY A 90 -7.20 -10.72 9.74
CA GLY A 90 -7.43 -9.27 9.70
C GLY A 90 -8.73 -8.89 8.99
N HIS A 91 -8.72 -7.74 8.31
CA HIS A 91 -9.90 -7.17 7.64
C HIS A 91 -9.71 -7.18 6.12
N VAL A 92 -10.71 -7.71 5.42
CA VAL A 92 -10.77 -7.80 3.94
C VAL A 92 -11.67 -6.70 3.40
#